data_AF-A0A2A3MQ47-F1
#
_entry.id   AF-A0A2A3MQ47-F1
#
_cell.length_a   1.000
_cell.length_b   1.000
_cell.length_c   1.000
_cell.angle_alpha   90.00
_cell.angle_beta   90.00
_cell.angle_gamma   90.00
#
_symmetry.space_group_name_H-M   'P 1'
#
loop_
_entity.id
_entity.type
_entity.pdbx_description
1 polymer ?
#
loop_
_entity_poly.entity_id
_entity_poly.type
_entity_poly.pdbx_seq_one_letter_code
_entity_poly.pdbx_strand_id
1 'polypeptide(L)' 'MKHLPTYADLTSRLRFSPEQGRIWRDSERCVLLSNSALTMLRNAMVVQLGLASARQLFWELARIIHRGLADVA' A
#
# COMPACT_ATOMS: atom_id res chain seq x y z
N MET A 1 -23.75 1.77 -14.03
CA MET A 1 -22.31 1.58 -14.30
C MET A 1 -21.52 2.19 -13.15
N LYS A 2 -20.57 1.47 -12.54
CA LYS A 2 -19.72 2.02 -11.47
C LYS A 2 -18.72 3.00 -12.08
N HIS A 3 -18.76 4.27 -11.69
CA HIS A 3 -17.78 5.26 -12.11
C HIS A 3 -16.46 4.95 -11.39
N LEU A 4 -15.37 4.74 -12.13
CA LEU A 4 -14.03 4.57 -11.55
C LEU A 4 -13.48 5.95 -11.16
N PRO A 5 -12.71 6.06 -10.06
CA PRO A 5 -12.10 7.33 -9.68
C PRO A 5 -11.15 7.82 -10.77
N THR A 6 -11.20 9.11 -11.06
CA THR A 6 -10.26 9.77 -11.95
C THR A 6 -8.92 9.97 -11.25
N TYR A 7 -7.90 10.34 -12.01
CA TYR A 7 -6.60 10.71 -11.45
C TYR A 7 -6.69 11.88 -10.47
N ALA A 8 -7.55 12.86 -10.73
CA ALA A 8 -7.78 14.01 -9.84
C ALA A 8 -8.40 13.57 -8.50
N ASP A 9 -9.32 12.61 -8.54
CA ASP A 9 -9.95 12.04 -7.35
C ASP A 9 -8.92 11.33 -6.46
N LEU A 10 -7.93 10.65 -7.05
CA LEU A 10 -6.88 9.96 -6.31
C LEU A 10 -5.83 10.91 -5.73
N THR A 11 -5.41 11.91 -6.52
CA THR A 11 -4.34 12.84 -6.12
C THR A 11 -4.80 13.86 -5.09
N SER A 12 -6.05 14.31 -5.13
CA SER A 12 -6.61 15.23 -4.12
C SER A 12 -6.63 14.65 -2.70
N ARG A 13 -6.62 13.32 -2.59
CA ARG A 13 -6.62 12.58 -1.33
C ARG A 13 -5.21 12.31 -0.79
N LEU A 14 -4.18 12.45 -1.62
CA LEU A 14 -2.79 12.19 -1.26
C LEU A 14 -2.09 13.49 -0.85
N ARG A 15 -1.53 13.53 0.36
CA ARG A 15 -0.82 14.70 0.90
C ARG A 15 0.58 14.32 1.32
N PHE A 16 1.57 15.05 0.79
CA PHE A 16 2.95 15.01 1.25
C PHE A 16 3.17 16.15 2.24
N SER A 17 3.71 15.84 3.41
CA SER A 17 4.19 16.80 4.41
C SER A 17 5.68 16.56 4.62
N PRO A 18 6.55 17.12 3.75
CA PRO A 18 8.00 16.90 3.81
C PRO A 18 8.60 17.36 5.13
N GLU A 19 8.15 18.52 5.64
CA GLU A 19 8.57 19.08 6.93
C GLU A 19 8.37 18.13 8.12
N GLN A 20 7.40 17.22 8.02
CA GLN A 20 7.10 16.24 9.06
C GLN A 20 7.51 14.81 8.69
N GLY A 21 8.09 14.59 7.50
CA GLY A 21 8.40 13.26 6.97
C GLY A 21 7.16 12.38 6.84
N ARG A 22 6.03 12.93 6.36
CA ARG A 22 4.75 12.20 6.30
C ARG A 22 4.14 12.19 4.92
N ILE A 23 3.53 11.06 4.60
CA ILE A 23 2.64 10.89 3.46
C ILE A 23 1.31 10.45 4.06
N TRP A 24 0.23 11.06 3.58
CA TRP A 24 -1.12 10.77 4.04
C TRP A 24 -2.01 10.49 2.84
N ARG A 25 -2.89 9.50 2.97
CA ARG A 25 -4.03 9.30 2.08
C ARG A 25 -5.29 9.49 2.92
N ASP A 26 -6.00 10.58 2.71
CA ASP A 26 -7.06 11.05 3.59
C ASP A 26 -6.54 11.20 5.03
N SER A 27 -6.99 10.34 5.94
CA SER A 27 -6.54 10.28 7.35
C SER A 27 -5.56 9.13 7.64
N GLU A 28 -5.24 8.31 6.63
CA GLU A 28 -4.32 7.19 6.79
C GLU A 28 -2.88 7.61 6.53
N ARG A 29 -1.96 7.19 7.42
CA ARG A 29 -0.52 7.43 7.27
C ARG A 29 0.05 6.41 6.29
N CYS A 30 0.70 6.89 5.24
CA CYS A 30 1.33 6.08 4.22
C CYS A 30 2.86 6.19 4.25
N VAL A 31 3.51 5.24 3.59
CA VAL A 31 4.95 5.24 3.32
C VAL A 31 5.19 5.17 1.81
N LEU A 32 6.23 5.82 1.33
CA LEU A 32 6.72 5.65 -0.03
C LEU A 32 7.81 4.60 -0.01
N LEU A 33 7.60 3.52 -0.77
CA LEU A 33 8.53 2.40 -0.84
C LEU A 33 9.01 2.23 -2.27
N SER A 34 10.33 2.10 -2.46
CA SER A 34 10.89 1.75 -3.76
C SER A 34 10.57 0.30 -4.10
N ASN A 35 10.44 0.00 -5.40
CA ASN A 35 10.21 -1.38 -5.85
C ASN A 35 11.38 -2.31 -5.46
N SER A 36 12.61 -1.79 -5.42
CA SER A 36 13.79 -2.55 -4.97
C SER A 36 13.68 -2.93 -3.49
N ALA A 37 13.29 -2.01 -2.62
CA ALA A 37 13.10 -2.30 -1.19
C ALA A 37 11.98 -3.33 -0.97
N LEU A 38 10.87 -3.23 -1.70
CA LEU A 38 9.79 -4.21 -1.63
C LEU A 38 10.24 -5.60 -2.13
N THR A 39 11.05 -5.65 -3.18
CA THR A 39 11.62 -6.91 -3.70
C THR A 39 12.56 -7.56 -2.69
N MET A 40 13.41 -6.77 -2.03
CA MET A 40 14.29 -7.25 -0.97
C MET A 40 13.48 -7.81 0.21
N LEU A 41 12.42 -7.11 0.63
CA LEU A 41 11.50 -7.58 1.68
C LEU A 41 10.84 -8.91 1.28
N ARG A 42 10.33 -9.02 0.05
CA ARG A 42 9.75 -10.27 -0.47
C ARG A 42 10.76 -11.43 -0.39
N ASN A 43 11.99 -11.20 -0.83
CA ASN A 43 13.01 -12.24 -0.83
C ASN A 43 13.38 -12.67 0.59
N ALA A 44 13.55 -11.71 1.51
CA ALA A 44 13.80 -12.00 2.92
C ALA A 44 12.67 -12.83 3.55
N MET A 45 11.41 -12.49 3.24
CA MET A 45 10.24 -13.26 3.72
C MET A 45 10.22 -14.68 3.17
N VAL A 46 10.55 -14.87 1.88
CA VAL A 46 10.63 -16.22 1.28
C VAL A 46 11.72 -17.06 1.94
N VAL A 47 12.88 -16.46 2.22
CA VAL A 47 14.00 -17.14 2.90
C VAL A 47 13.62 -17.56 4.31
N GLN A 48 12.93 -16.69 5.07
CA GLN A 48 12.61 -16.97 6.47
C GLN A 48 11.36 -17.85 6.66
N LEU A 49 10.35 -17.69 5.81
CA LEU A 49 9.02 -18.31 6.00
C LEU A 49 8.70 -19.41 4.98
N GLY A 50 9.50 -19.52 3.92
CA GLY A 50 9.19 -20.33 2.75
C GLY A 50 8.19 -19.67 1.79
N LEU A 51 8.15 -20.16 0.55
CA LEU A 51 7.38 -19.55 -0.54
C LEU A 51 5.86 -19.52 -0.26
N ALA A 52 5.30 -20.60 0.26
CA ALA A 52 3.86 -20.72 0.47
C ALA A 52 3.35 -19.70 1.50
N SER A 53 3.99 -19.63 2.66
CA SER A 53 3.66 -18.70 3.74
C SER A 53 3.89 -17.24 3.33
N ALA A 54 5.01 -16.95 2.67
CA ALA A 54 5.30 -15.60 2.17
C ALA A 54 4.23 -15.14 1.16
N ARG A 55 3.80 -16.01 0.23
CA ARG A 55 2.73 -15.70 -0.72
C ARG A 55 1.41 -15.40 -0.02
N GLN A 56 1.04 -16.22 0.96
CA GLN A 56 -0.19 -16.00 1.73
C GLN A 56 -0.15 -14.66 2.48
N LEU A 57 0.99 -14.32 3.09
CA LEU A 57 1.19 -13.03 3.75
C LEU A 57 0.96 -11.85 2.80
N PHE A 58 1.55 -11.88 1.60
CA PHE A 58 1.35 -10.82 0.60
C PHE A 58 -0.10 -10.73 0.12
N TRP A 59 -0.80 -11.87 0.01
CA TRP A 59 -2.21 -11.89 -0.35
C TRP A 59 -3.09 -11.23 0.72
N GLU A 60 -2.85 -11.57 2.00
CA GLU A 60 -3.55 -10.95 3.11
C GLU A 60 -3.26 -9.45 3.22
N LEU A 61 -2.00 -9.05 3.02
CA LEU A 61 -1.63 -7.63 3.00
C LEU A 61 -2.39 -6.88 1.90
N ALA A 62 -2.45 -7.43 0.68
CA ALA A 62 -3.20 -6.84 -0.43
C ALA A 62 -4.70 -6.72 -0.12
N ARG A 63 -5.29 -7.74 0.52
CA ARG A 63 -6.69 -7.72 0.95
C ARG A 63 -6.96 -6.64 1.99
N ILE A 64 -6.06 -6.47 2.96
CA ILE A 64 -6.16 -5.42 3.99
C ILE A 64 -6.09 -4.03 3.35
N ILE A 65 -5.12 -3.81 2.47
CA ILE A 65 -4.95 -2.54 1.74
C ILE A 65 -6.20 -2.25 0.89
N HIS A 66 -6.71 -3.25 0.17
CA HIS A 66 -7.92 -3.09 -0.64
C HIS A 66 -9.15 -2.72 0.21
N ARG A 67 -9.32 -3.35 1.39
CA ARG A 67 -10.41 -3.01 2.30
C ARG A 67 -10.27 -1.60 2.87
N GLY A 68 -9.07 -1.23 3.31
CA GLY A 68 -8.76 0.13 3.76
C GLY A 68 -8.87 1.19 2.66
N LEU A 69 -8.88 0.80 1.38
CA LEU A 69 -9.22 1.69 0.26
C LEU A 69 -10.74 1.78 0.04
N ALA A 70 -11.47 0.69 0.24
CA ALA A 70 -12.92 0.63 0.09
C ALA A 70 -13.68 1.38 1.20
N ASP A 71 -13.16 1.41 2.43
CA ASP A 71 -13.78 2.12 3.55
C ASP A 71 -13.66 3.66 3.43
N VAL A 72 -12.95 4.16 2.41
CA VAL A 72 -12.65 5.59 2.22
C VAL A 72 -13.17 6.08 0.86
N ALA A 73 -13.94 5.28 0.12
CA ALA A 73 -14.56 5.65 -1.16
C ALA A 73 -16.08 5.72 -1.01
#